data_AF-A0A923IFH9-F1
#
_entry.id   AF-A0A923IFH9-F1
#
_cell.length_a   1.000
_cell.length_b   1.000
_cell.length_c   1.000
_cell.angle_alpha   90.00
_cell.angle_beta   90.00
_cell.angle_gamma   90.00
#
_symmetry.space_group_name_H-M   'P 1'
#
loop_
_entity.id
_entity.type
_entity.pdbx_description
1 polymer ?
#
loop_
_entity_poly.entity_id
_entity_poly.type
_entity_poly.pdbx_seq_one_letter_code
_entity_poly.pdbx_strand_id
1 'polypeptide(L)'
;MNREEKLPRGVMRACAGLLESEEALTPACRRAIGAAENAVGRTYAPEAEAQRQQLIQAVKLSLVNRKKWPYETLMRGFDLSLSYNAFGREKKKFCYELATAAGLMELPAPRREPRR
;
A
#
# COMPACT_ATOMS: atom_id res chain seq x y z
N MET A 1 14.99 -6.75 9.92
CA MET A 1 15.42 -5.69 8.98
C MET A 1 14.73 -4.38 9.36
N ASN A 2 15.47 -3.47 10.01
CA ASN A 2 15.02 -2.11 10.34
C ASN A 2 15.52 -1.15 9.26
N ARG A 3 14.67 -0.84 8.27
CA ARG A 3 14.69 0.42 7.53
C ARG A 3 13.25 0.76 7.18
N GLU A 4 12.59 1.48 8.08
CA GLU A 4 11.50 2.37 7.68
C GLU A 4 12.11 3.45 6.80
N GLU A 5 12.42 3.12 5.54
CA GLU A 5 12.71 4.12 4.53
C GLU A 5 11.48 5.03 4.47
N LYS A 6 11.64 6.25 5.02
CA LYS A 6 10.58 7.26 5.02
C LYS A 6 10.19 7.47 3.57
N LEU A 7 9.05 6.94 3.17
CA LEU A 7 8.52 7.22 1.84
C LEU A 7 8.48 8.74 1.66
N PRO A 8 9.11 9.28 0.59
CA PRO A 8 9.06 10.70 0.32
C PRO A 8 7.60 11.16 0.26
N ARG A 9 7.31 12.35 0.82
CA ARG A 9 5.95 12.90 0.80
C ARG A 9 5.40 13.02 -0.63
N GLY A 10 6.27 13.28 -1.60
CA GLY A 10 5.92 13.32 -3.02
C GLY A 10 5.43 11.96 -3.56
N VAL A 11 6.04 10.85 -3.14
CA VAL A 11 5.63 9.50 -3.54
C VAL A 11 4.25 9.17 -3.01
N MET A 12 3.96 9.46 -1.74
CA MET A 12 2.62 9.24 -1.18
C MET A 12 1.54 10.05 -1.92
N ARG A 13 1.85 11.27 -2.36
CA ARG A 13 0.93 12.08 -3.18
C ARG A 13 0.74 11.51 -4.57
N ALA A 14 1.80 11.04 -5.21
CA ALA A 14 1.72 10.39 -6.51
C ALA A 14 0.86 9.11 -6.44
N CYS A 15 1.05 8.28 -5.42
CA CYS A 15 0.20 7.10 -5.17
C CYS A 15 -1.27 7.47 -4.99
N ALA A 16 -1.57 8.55 -4.24
CA ALA A 16 -2.94 9.03 -4.09
C ALA A 16 -3.55 9.46 -5.43
N GLY A 17 -2.81 10.21 -6.25
CA GLY A 17 -3.28 10.63 -7.59
C GLY A 17 -3.49 9.46 -8.56
N LEU A 18 -2.63 8.44 -8.50
CA LEU A 18 -2.81 7.21 -9.27
C LEU A 18 -4.12 6.50 -8.88
N LEU A 19 -4.43 6.42 -7.59
CA LEU A 19 -5.67 5.82 -7.09
C LEU A 19 -6.91 6.64 -7.44
N GLU A 20 -6.83 7.97 -7.37
CA GLU A 20 -7.95 8.85 -7.77
C GLU A 20 -8.29 8.74 -9.26
N SER A 21 -7.30 8.42 -10.10
CA SER A 21 -7.45 8.34 -11.55
C SER A 21 -7.44 6.90 -12.07
N GLU A 22 -7.70 5.89 -11.22
CA GLU A 22 -7.52 4.46 -11.54
C GLU A 22 -8.17 4.02 -12.87
N GLU A 23 -9.35 4.57 -13.19
CA GLU A 23 -10.07 4.27 -14.43
C GLU A 23 -9.40 4.87 -15.68
N ALA A 24 -8.83 6.07 -15.56
CA ALA A 24 -8.13 6.79 -16.62
C ALA A 24 -6.67 6.34 -16.81
N LEU A 25 -6.16 5.49 -15.91
CA LEU A 25 -4.79 5.01 -15.95
C LEU A 25 -4.52 3.99 -17.06
N THR A 26 -3.26 3.95 -17.50
CA THR A 26 -2.77 2.93 -18.43
C THR A 26 -2.87 1.53 -17.82
N PRO A 27 -2.97 0.46 -18.64
CA PRO A 27 -2.97 -0.91 -18.15
C PRO A 27 -1.74 -1.25 -17.29
N ALA A 28 -0.59 -0.61 -17.55
CA ALA A 28 0.62 -0.79 -16.74
C ALA A 28 0.44 -0.26 -15.31
N CYS A 29 -0.13 0.93 -15.16
CA CYS A 29 -0.41 1.49 -13.83
C CYS A 29 -1.49 0.71 -13.09
N ARG A 30 -2.51 0.17 -13.77
CA ARG A 30 -3.48 -0.73 -13.13
C ARG A 30 -2.84 -2.04 -12.63
N ARG A 31 -1.92 -2.62 -13.41
CA ARG A 31 -1.12 -3.77 -12.94
C ARG A 31 -0.25 -3.39 -11.73
N ALA A 32 0.29 -2.18 -11.69
CA ALA A 32 1.05 -1.68 -10.54
C ALA A 32 0.17 -1.61 -9.27
N ILE A 33 -1.08 -1.15 -9.40
CA ILE A 33 -2.06 -1.17 -8.31
C ILE A 33 -2.32 -2.60 -7.85
N GLY A 34 -2.60 -3.53 -8.76
CA GLY A 34 -2.80 -4.95 -8.41
C GLY A 34 -1.58 -5.58 -7.73
N ALA A 35 -0.35 -5.21 -8.11
CA ALA A 35 0.87 -5.65 -7.43
C ALA A 35 0.94 -5.11 -5.99
N ALA A 36 0.56 -3.84 -5.78
CA ALA A 36 0.51 -3.23 -4.46
C ALA A 36 -0.58 -3.84 -3.55
N GLU A 37 -1.74 -4.17 -4.11
CA GLU A 37 -2.81 -4.91 -3.41
C GLU A 37 -2.31 -6.30 -2.96
N ASN A 38 -1.47 -6.95 -3.78
CA ASN A 38 -0.82 -8.23 -3.46
C ASN A 38 0.27 -8.16 -2.37
N ALA A 39 0.73 -6.96 -2.01
CA ALA A 39 1.68 -6.77 -0.94
C ALA A 39 1.01 -6.54 0.42
N VAL A 40 -0.23 -6.04 0.44
CA VAL A 40 -0.99 -5.77 1.66
C VAL A 40 -1.55 -7.06 2.23
N GLY A 41 -1.38 -7.23 3.54
CA GLY A 41 -1.95 -8.38 4.25
C GLY A 41 -1.32 -9.73 3.87
N ARG A 42 -0.10 -9.78 3.31
CA ARG A 42 0.63 -11.04 3.02
C ARG A 42 0.80 -11.98 4.23
N THR A 43 0.66 -11.46 5.44
CA THR A 43 0.73 -12.22 6.69
C THR A 43 -0.63 -12.77 7.15
N TYR A 44 -1.72 -12.46 6.45
CA TYR A 44 -3.04 -13.03 6.75
C TYR A 44 -3.12 -14.47 6.22
N ALA A 45 -3.81 -15.32 6.96
CA ALA A 45 -4.09 -16.69 6.52
C ALA A 45 -5.01 -16.68 5.27
N PRO A 46 -4.99 -17.72 4.43
CA PRO A 46 -5.86 -17.83 3.26
C PRO A 46 -7.36 -17.73 3.62
N GLU A 47 -7.76 -18.20 4.80
CA GLU A 47 -9.16 -18.09 5.25
C GLU A 47 -9.58 -16.64 5.57
N ALA A 48 -8.63 -15.70 5.67
CA ALA A 48 -8.86 -14.30 5.97
C ALA A 48 -8.79 -13.39 4.72
N GLU A 49 -8.94 -13.96 3.52
CA GLU A 49 -8.96 -13.23 2.24
C GLU A 49 -9.96 -12.06 2.25
N ALA A 50 -11.14 -12.25 2.83
CA ALA A 50 -12.16 -11.20 2.95
C ALA A 50 -11.67 -10.00 3.80
N GLN A 51 -11.02 -10.26 4.93
CA GLN A 51 -10.43 -9.22 5.77
C GLN A 51 -9.26 -8.52 5.07
N ARG A 52 -8.48 -9.27 4.28
CA ARG A 52 -7.41 -8.70 3.46
C ARG A 52 -7.97 -7.73 2.41
N GLN A 53 -9.07 -8.08 1.73
CA GLN A 53 -9.73 -7.18 0.77
C GLN A 53 -10.28 -5.92 1.45
N GLN A 54 -10.87 -6.05 2.63
CA GLN A 54 -11.30 -4.91 3.44
C GLN A 54 -10.14 -4.00 3.84
N LEU A 55 -9.00 -4.57 4.24
CA LEU A 55 -7.78 -3.83 4.55
C LEU A 55 -7.24 -3.08 3.34
N ILE A 56 -7.19 -3.72 2.17
CA ILE A 56 -6.77 -3.10 0.91
C ILE A 56 -7.66 -1.88 0.61
N GLN A 57 -8.98 -2.05 0.69
CA GLN A 57 -9.93 -0.97 0.42
C GLN A 57 -9.77 0.19 1.42
N ALA A 58 -9.59 -0.12 2.70
CA ALA A 58 -9.33 0.89 3.73
C ALA A 58 -8.04 1.66 3.46
N VAL A 59 -6.97 0.99 3.02
CA VAL A 59 -5.70 1.61 2.63
C VAL A 59 -5.89 2.53 1.42
N LYS A 60 -6.58 2.09 0.36
CA LYS A 60 -6.87 2.90 -0.83
C LYS A 60 -7.63 4.18 -0.45
N LEU A 61 -8.71 4.07 0.32
CA LEU A 61 -9.51 5.21 0.78
C LEU A 61 -8.70 6.19 1.64
N SER A 62 -7.86 5.67 2.55
CA SER A 62 -6.99 6.50 3.39
C SER A 62 -5.93 7.26 2.60
N LEU A 63 -5.46 6.69 1.49
CA LEU A 63 -4.47 7.33 0.60
C LEU A 63 -5.10 8.43 -0.24
N VAL A 64 -6.26 8.15 -0.84
CA VAL A 64 -7.02 9.13 -1.63
C VAL A 64 -7.39 10.34 -0.78
N ASN A 65 -8.02 10.13 0.39
CA ASN A 65 -8.43 11.24 1.23
C ASN A 65 -8.42 10.93 2.71
N ARG A 66 -7.28 11.16 3.36
CA ARG A 66 -7.12 10.99 4.81
C ARG A 66 -8.07 11.86 5.65
N LYS A 67 -8.46 13.06 5.17
CA LYS A 67 -9.35 13.95 5.92
C LYS A 67 -10.79 13.43 5.92
N LYS A 68 -11.24 12.89 4.78
CA LYS A 68 -12.56 12.29 4.62
C LYS A 68 -12.64 10.91 5.26
N TRP A 69 -11.55 10.15 5.22
CA TRP A 69 -11.47 8.77 5.71
C TRP A 69 -10.37 8.63 6.78
N PRO A 70 -10.63 9.10 8.02
CA PRO A 70 -9.70 8.92 9.11
C PRO A 70 -9.66 7.45 9.54
N TYR A 71 -8.55 7.07 10.17
CA TYR A 71 -8.29 5.70 10.61
C TYR A 71 -9.44 5.08 11.42
N GLU A 72 -9.97 5.80 12.41
CA GLU A 72 -11.02 5.27 13.29
C GLU A 72 -12.30 4.91 12.53
N THR A 73 -12.70 5.75 11.57
CA THR A 73 -13.85 5.51 10.70
C THR A 73 -13.63 4.28 9.83
N LEU A 74 -12.42 4.11 9.28
CA LEU A 74 -12.08 2.97 8.45
C LEU A 74 -12.07 1.66 9.27
N MET A 75 -11.47 1.65 10.46
CA MET A 75 -11.43 0.43 11.27
C MET A 75 -12.83 -0.02 11.71
N ARG A 76 -13.70 0.93 12.08
CA ARG A 76 -15.10 0.64 12.43
C ARG A 76 -15.94 0.22 11.22
N GLY A 77 -15.77 0.88 10.08
CA GLY A 77 -16.56 0.61 8.88
C GLY A 77 -16.21 -0.70 8.19
N PHE A 78 -14.95 -1.14 8.31
CA PHE A 78 -14.45 -2.37 7.69
C PHE A 78 -14.25 -3.52 8.68
N ASP A 79 -14.64 -3.36 9.95
CA ASP A 79 -14.45 -4.35 11.03
C ASP A 79 -13.00 -4.86 11.16
N LEU A 80 -12.04 -3.93 11.00
CA LEU A 80 -10.62 -4.25 11.02
C LEU A 80 -10.04 -4.10 12.43
N SER A 81 -9.61 -5.21 13.01
CA SER A 81 -8.90 -5.25 14.31
C SER A 81 -7.39 -5.04 14.14
N LEU A 82 -7.00 -3.87 13.61
CA LEU A 82 -5.60 -3.47 13.48
C LEU A 82 -5.28 -2.31 14.42
N SER A 83 -4.00 -2.12 14.74
CA SER A 83 -3.53 -0.91 15.41
C SER A 83 -3.18 0.18 14.40
N TYR A 84 -3.20 1.45 14.83
CA TYR A 84 -2.84 2.59 13.99
C TYR A 84 -1.45 2.42 13.36
N ASN A 85 -0.51 1.89 14.14
CA ASN A 85 0.85 1.61 13.68
C ASN A 85 0.90 0.48 12.66
N ALA A 86 0.15 -0.60 12.87
CA ALA A 86 0.06 -1.70 11.90
C ALA A 86 -0.56 -1.23 10.58
N PHE A 87 -1.67 -0.49 10.64
CA PHE A 87 -2.30 0.11 9.47
C PHE A 87 -1.37 1.07 8.74
N GLY A 88 -0.62 1.90 9.48
CA GLY A 88 0.40 2.78 8.91
C GLY A 88 1.50 2.04 8.17
N ARG A 89 1.93 0.85 8.64
CA ARG A 89 2.91 0.00 7.95
C ARG A 89 2.34 -0.59 6.66
N GLU A 90 1.12 -1.12 6.71
CA GLU A 90 0.46 -1.68 5.52
C GLU A 90 0.24 -0.60 4.45
N LYS A 91 -0.17 0.61 4.85
CA LYS A 91 -0.26 1.75 3.95
C LYS A 91 1.07 2.13 3.31
N LYS A 92 2.17 2.13 4.09
CA LYS A 92 3.51 2.40 3.56
C LYS A 92 3.95 1.32 2.57
N LYS A 93 3.72 0.04 2.89
CA LYS A 93 4.01 -1.09 1.98
C LYS A 93 3.26 -0.95 0.66
N PHE A 94 1.97 -0.63 0.71
CA PHE A 94 1.17 -0.40 -0.48
C PHE A 94 1.77 0.70 -1.36
N CYS A 95 2.05 1.89 -0.78
CA CYS A 95 2.65 2.98 -1.55
C CYS A 95 4.04 2.63 -2.09
N TYR A 96 4.85 1.89 -1.34
CA TYR A 96 6.18 1.48 -1.77
C TYR A 96 6.09 0.60 -3.02
N GLU A 97 5.29 -0.47 -2.96
CA GLU A 97 5.11 -1.42 -4.05
C GLU A 97 4.45 -0.77 -5.27
N LEU A 98 3.46 0.11 -5.04
CA LEU A 98 2.85 0.88 -6.11
C LEU A 98 3.87 1.80 -6.79
N ALA A 99 4.68 2.52 -6.02
CA ALA A 99 5.68 3.43 -6.55
C ALA A 99 6.77 2.68 -7.33
N THR A 100 7.21 1.53 -6.82
CA THR A 100 8.15 0.66 -7.52
C THR A 100 7.55 0.11 -8.82
N ALA A 101 6.35 -0.48 -8.76
CA ALA A 101 5.72 -1.08 -9.93
C ALA A 101 5.29 -0.03 -10.98
N ALA A 102 5.03 1.21 -10.56
CA ALA A 102 4.78 2.34 -11.45
C ALA A 102 6.06 3.04 -11.95
N GLY A 103 7.25 2.59 -11.54
CA GLY A 103 8.53 3.19 -11.95
C GLY A 103 8.84 4.56 -11.32
N LEU A 104 8.14 4.94 -10.25
CA LEU A 104 8.36 6.17 -9.48
C LEU A 104 9.52 6.05 -8.48
N MET A 105 9.91 4.82 -8.16
CA MET A 105 11.03 4.49 -7.27
C MET A 105 11.79 3.29 -7.81
N GLU A 106 13.12 3.37 -7.80
CA GLU A 106 13.96 2.19 -8.00
C GLU A 106 14.04 1.40 -6.70
N LEU A 107 13.77 0.09 -6.76
CA LEU A 107 14.13 -0.81 -5.66
C LEU A 107 15.64 -0.70 -5.46
N PRO A 108 16.14 -0.54 -4.22
CA PRO A 108 17.55 -0.78 -3.96
C PRO A 108 17.83 -2.21 -4.43
N ALA A 109 18.69 -2.33 -5.45
CA ALA A 109 19.08 -3.62 -5.99
C ALA A 109 19.44 -4.57 -4.84
N PRO A 110 19.04 -5.86 -4.89
CA PRO A 110 19.42 -6.80 -3.86
C PRO A 110 20.94 -6.73 -3.71
N ARG A 111 21.42 -6.39 -2.51
CA ARG A 111 22.85 -6.45 -2.20
C ARG A 111 23.27 -7.86 -2.56
N ARG A 112 24.04 -8.03 -3.63
CA ARG A 112 24.72 -9.28 -3.94
C ARG A 112 25.52 -9.62 -2.69
N GLU A 113 25.08 -10.62 -1.93
CA GLU A 113 25.90 -11.22 -0.90
C GLU A 113 27.21 -11.64 -1.56
N PRO A 114 28.38 -11.25 -1.02
CA PRO A 114 29.63 -11.81 -1.50
C PRO A 114 29.56 -13.30 -1.19
N ARG A 115 29.46 -14.13 -2.22
CA ARG A 115 29.67 -15.58 -2.11
C ARG A 115 31.03 -15.76 -1.44
N ARG A 116 31.02 -16.27 -0.20
CA ARG A 116 32.21 -16.84 0.43
C ARG A 116 32.41 -18.26 -0.08
#